data_AF-A0A2I0QER2-F1
#
_entry.id   AF-A0A2I0QER2-F1
#
_cell.length_a   1.000
_cell.length_b   1.000
_cell.length_c   1.000
_cell.angle_alpha   90.00
_cell.angle_beta   90.00
_cell.angle_gamma   90.00
#
_symmetry.space_group_name_H-M   'P 1'
#
loop_
_entity.id
_entity.type
_entity.pdbx_description
1 polymer ?
#
loop_
_entity_poly.entity_id
_entity_poly.type
_entity_poly.pdbx_seq_one_letter_code
_entity_poly.pdbx_strand_id
1 'polypeptide(L)'
;MKISLFDVSDVKNPKESDKYLLDESWSDILNTHHAFLLDTKHEIFFLPGSKGGYVFSYKDDKLKLIKAVSEISARRAIYINDYLYIIGDDKIVVLN
;
A
#
# COMPACT_ATOMS: atom_id res chain seq x y z
N MET A 1 -8.59 2.76 9.29
CA MET A 1 -8.48 3.42 7.97
C MET A 1 -9.20 2.57 6.92
N LYS A 2 -9.90 3.16 5.94
CA LYS A 2 -10.58 2.41 4.86
C LYS A 2 -9.79 2.58 3.56
N ILE A 3 -9.53 1.46 2.88
CA ILE A 3 -8.98 1.41 1.52
C ILE A 3 -10.11 0.96 0.62
N SER A 4 -10.32 1.66 -0.50
CA SER A 4 -11.36 1.36 -1.48
C SER A 4 -10.75 1.24 -2.86
N LEU A 5 -11.11 0.17 -3.57
CA LEU A 5 -10.78 -0.01 -4.98
C LEU A 5 -12.01 0.36 -5.80
N PHE A 6 -11.81 1.15 -6.86
CA PHE A 6 -12.88 1.59 -7.74
C PHE A 6 -12.61 1.14 -9.17
N ASP A 7 -13.63 0.56 -9.79
CA ASP A 7 -13.73 0.46 -11.24
C ASP A 7 -14.20 1.81 -11.78
N VAL A 8 -13.36 2.42 -12.62
CA VAL A 8 -13.58 3.73 -13.24
C VAL A 8 -13.67 3.65 -14.77
N SER A 9 -13.97 2.47 -15.32
CA SER A 9 -14.17 2.26 -16.77
C SER A 9 -15.31 3.13 -17.34
N ASP A 10 -16.36 3.36 -16.54
CA ASP A 10 -17.36 4.42 -16.77
C ASP A 10 -17.10 5.60 -15.84
N VAL A 11 -16.46 6.64 -16.35
CA VAL A 11 -16.13 7.87 -15.60
C VAL A 11 -17.34 8.60 -15.03
N LYS A 12 -18.55 8.36 -15.58
CA LYS A 12 -19.79 8.97 -15.07
C LYS A 12 -20.37 8.18 -13.89
N ASN A 13 -19.96 6.94 -13.71
CA ASN A 13 -20.52 6.03 -12.71
C ASN A 13 -19.43 5.08 -12.13
N PRO A 14 -18.48 5.61 -11.34
CA PRO A 14 -17.46 4.79 -10.69
C PRO A 14 -18.10 3.83 -9.68
N LYS A 15 -17.63 2.57 -9.67
CA LYS A 15 -18.16 1.52 -8.80
C LYS A 15 -17.09 1.06 -7.81
N GLU A 16 -17.41 1.03 -6.52
CA GLU A 16 -16.53 0.43 -5.51
C GLU A 16 -16.52 -1.09 -5.72
N SER A 17 -15.42 -1.63 -6.26
CA SER A 17 -15.27 -3.05 -6.58
C SER A 17 -14.82 -3.89 -5.38
N ASP A 18 -14.07 -3.26 -4.47
CA ASP A 18 -13.65 -3.88 -3.21
C ASP A 18 -13.28 -2.84 -2.15
N LYS A 19 -13.27 -3.26 -0.89
CA LYS A 19 -12.85 -2.42 0.24
C LYS A 19 -12.17 -3.24 1.33
N TYR A 20 -11.21 -2.61 1.99
CA TYR A 20 -10.48 -3.19 3.12
C TYR A 20 -10.48 -2.22 4.31
N LEU A 21 -10.84 -2.72 5.50
CA LEU A 21 -10.72 -1.97 6.74
C LEU A 21 -9.37 -2.31 7.40
N LEU A 22 -8.40 -1.41 7.25
CA LEU A 22 -7.10 -1.56 7.88
C LEU A 22 -7.16 -1.01 9.32
N ASP A 23 -6.66 -1.81 10.26
CA ASP A 23 -6.52 -1.43 11.67
C ASP A 23 -5.36 -0.44 11.87
N GLU A 24 -5.55 0.75 11.30
CA GLU A 24 -4.64 1.88 11.32
C GLU A 24 -5.42 3.16 11.59
N SER A 25 -4.90 3.99 12.47
CA SER A 25 -5.47 5.31 12.79
C SER A 25 -4.91 6.42 11.90
N TRP A 26 -3.76 6.19 11.27
CA TRP A 26 -3.02 7.20 10.52
C TRP A 26 -2.13 6.57 9.45
N SER A 27 -1.80 7.36 8.43
CA SER A 27 -0.80 7.04 7.42
C SER A 27 -0.20 8.33 6.86
N ASP A 28 1.09 8.30 6.52
CA ASP A 28 1.78 9.40 5.85
C ASP A 28 1.15 9.78 4.51
N ILE A 29 0.37 8.88 3.87
CA ILE A 29 -0.35 9.18 2.62
C ILE A 29 -1.37 10.31 2.79
N LEU A 30 -1.86 10.54 4.02
CA LEU A 30 -2.78 11.65 4.33
C LEU A 30 -2.08 13.01 4.21
N ASN A 31 -0.76 13.04 4.35
CA ASN A 31 0.04 14.26 4.30
C ASN A 31 0.76 14.42 2.95
N THR A 32 1.12 13.32 2.28
CA THR A 32 1.85 13.36 1.00
C THR A 32 1.64 12.11 0.16
N HIS A 33 1.31 12.30 -1.11
CA HIS A 33 1.15 11.20 -2.07
C HIS A 33 2.46 10.44 -2.34
N HIS A 34 3.63 11.04 -2.07
CA HIS A 34 4.93 10.37 -2.20
C HIS A 34 5.12 9.19 -1.24
N ALA A 35 4.29 9.10 -0.18
CA ALA A 35 4.30 7.98 0.74
C ALA A 35 3.70 6.70 0.15
N PHE A 36 2.88 6.83 -0.89
CA PHE A 36 2.25 5.73 -1.60
C PHE A 36 3.15 5.25 -2.75
N LEU A 37 3.33 3.94 -2.85
CA LEU A 37 3.98 3.30 -4.00
C LEU A 37 2.96 2.39 -4.67
N LEU A 38 2.71 2.61 -5.96
CA LEU A 38 2.00 1.69 -6.83
C LEU A 38 3.03 0.96 -7.70
N ASP A 39 2.93 -0.36 -7.75
CA ASP A 39 3.72 -1.17 -8.65
C ASP A 39 2.83 -2.04 -9.52
N THR A 40 2.74 -1.64 -10.79
CA THR A 40 1.89 -2.27 -11.79
C THR A 40 2.48 -3.58 -12.32
N LYS A 41 3.79 -3.80 -12.18
CA LYS A 41 4.43 -5.05 -12.63
C LYS A 41 4.00 -6.23 -11.76
N HIS A 42 3.95 -6.03 -10.44
CA HIS A 42 3.58 -7.08 -9.48
C HIS A 42 2.12 -6.98 -9.01
N GLU A 43 1.34 -6.03 -9.51
CA GLU A 43 -0.07 -5.78 -9.12
C GLU A 43 -0.26 -5.56 -7.62
N ILE A 44 0.63 -4.75 -7.04
CA ILE A 44 0.61 -4.40 -5.63
C ILE A 44 0.75 -2.89 -5.40
N PHE A 45 0.40 -2.45 -4.19
CA PHE A 45 0.78 -1.14 -3.68
C PHE A 45 1.25 -1.23 -2.24
N PHE A 46 2.05 -0.24 -1.84
CA PHE A 46 2.49 -0.04 -0.48
C PHE A 46 1.91 1.24 0.11
N LEU A 47 1.56 1.17 1.39
CA LEU A 47 1.33 2.34 2.22
C LEU A 47 2.00 2.20 3.60
N PRO A 48 2.57 3.27 4.15
CA PRO A 48 2.97 3.32 5.55
C PRO A 48 1.73 3.48 6.46
N GLY A 49 1.85 3.09 7.71
CA GLY A 49 0.85 3.30 8.76
C GLY A 49 1.53 3.52 10.11
N SER A 50 0.76 3.80 11.14
CA SER A 50 1.28 4.05 12.49
C SER A 50 1.92 2.82 13.14
N LYS A 51 1.52 1.61 12.73
CA LYS A 51 2.00 0.32 13.26
C LYS A 51 3.03 -0.34 12.35
N GLY A 52 3.31 0.22 11.16
CA GLY A 52 4.31 -0.33 10.24
C GLY A 52 4.04 -0.03 8.77
N GLY A 53 4.56 -0.88 7.89
CA GLY A 53 4.38 -0.81 6.44
C GLY A 53 3.46 -1.92 5.92
N TYR A 54 2.59 -1.60 4.97
CA TYR A 54 1.60 -2.55 4.44
C TYR A 54 1.71 -2.69 2.93
N VAL A 55 1.71 -3.93 2.47
CA VAL A 55 1.72 -4.28 1.05
C VAL A 55 0.43 -5.00 0.72
N PHE A 56 -0.30 -4.46 -0.23
CA PHE A 56 -1.56 -5.00 -0.71
C PHE A 56 -1.42 -5.41 -2.17
N SER A 57 -1.99 -6.56 -2.52
CA SER A 57 -2.31 -6.86 -3.92
C SER A 57 -3.68 -6.30 -4.27
N TYR A 58 -3.82 -5.88 -5.53
CA TYR A 58 -5.10 -5.50 -6.14
C TYR A 58 -5.47 -6.38 -7.33
N LYS A 59 -4.79 -7.53 -7.47
CA LYS A 59 -5.01 -8.48 -8.56
C LYS A 59 -6.46 -8.97 -8.60
N ASP A 60 -6.98 -9.22 -9.81
CA ASP A 60 -8.34 -9.69 -10.05
C ASP A 60 -9.42 -8.77 -9.43
N ASP A 61 -9.14 -7.46 -9.38
CA ASP A 61 -9.98 -6.43 -8.76
C ASP A 61 -10.30 -6.70 -7.28
N LYS A 62 -9.37 -7.34 -6.55
CA LYS A 62 -9.51 -7.66 -5.13
C LYS A 62 -8.36 -7.14 -4.29
N LEU A 63 -8.72 -6.44 -3.21
CA LEU A 63 -7.78 -5.97 -2.20
C LEU A 63 -7.42 -7.11 -1.26
N LYS A 64 -6.13 -7.47 -1.23
CA LYS A 64 -5.60 -8.46 -0.30
C LYS A 64 -4.34 -7.95 0.36
N LEU A 65 -4.34 -7.87 1.69
CA LEU A 65 -3.12 -7.63 2.46
C LEU A 65 -2.20 -8.85 2.30
N ILE A 66 -1.09 -8.70 1.59
CA ILE A 66 -0.12 -9.78 1.33
C ILE A 66 1.08 -9.72 2.28
N LYS A 67 1.39 -8.54 2.81
CA LYS A 67 2.45 -8.38 3.82
C LYS A 67 2.14 -7.22 4.76
N ALA A 68 2.35 -7.46 6.05
CA ALA A 68 2.50 -6.42 7.06
C ALA A 68 3.93 -6.49 7.60
N VAL A 69 4.61 -5.35 7.66
CA VAL A 69 5.95 -5.20 8.22
C VAL A 69 5.84 -4.33 9.47
N SER A 70 5.85 -4.98 10.64
CA SER A 70 5.75 -4.34 11.94
C SER A 70 7.12 -3.89 12.48
N GLU A 71 7.09 -3.20 13.62
CA GLU A 71 8.28 -2.76 14.36
C GLU A 71 9.19 -1.81 13.57
N ILE A 72 8.66 -1.09 12.58
CA ILE A 72 9.38 -0.12 11.76
C ILE A 72 8.58 1.18 11.72
N SER A 73 9.25 2.32 11.80
CA SER A 73 8.63 3.62 11.51
C SER A 73 8.60 3.82 9.99
N ALA A 74 7.77 3.03 9.28
CA ALA A 74 7.80 2.97 7.82
C ALA A 74 7.40 4.31 7.18
N ARG A 75 8.17 4.77 6.19
CA ARG A 75 7.95 6.03 5.49
C ARG A 75 7.68 5.83 4.00
N ARG A 76 8.51 5.03 3.34
CA ARG A 76 8.53 4.89 1.88
C ARG A 76 8.79 3.45 1.50
N ALA A 77 8.45 3.11 0.26
CA ALA A 77 8.94 1.90 -0.35
C ALA A 77 9.43 2.17 -1.78
N ILE A 78 10.35 1.34 -2.26
CA ILE A 78 10.85 1.38 -3.64
C ILE A 78 11.20 -0.02 -4.11
N TYR A 79 10.94 -0.30 -5.39
CA TYR A 79 11.40 -1.52 -6.06
C TYR A 79 12.74 -1.31 -6.74
N ILE A 80 13.69 -2.21 -6.48
CA ILE A 80 14.98 -2.27 -7.18
C ILE A 80 15.27 -3.74 -7.47
N ASN A 81 15.44 -4.09 -8.75
CA ASN A 81 15.76 -5.46 -9.20
C ASN A 81 14.85 -6.54 -8.59
N ASP A 82 13.54 -6.30 -8.58
CA ASP A 82 12.48 -7.17 -8.03
C ASP A 82 12.50 -7.39 -6.50
N TYR A 83 13.28 -6.61 -5.77
CA TYR A 83 13.19 -6.50 -4.32
C TYR A 83 12.42 -5.26 -3.91
N LEU A 84 11.50 -5.42 -2.96
CA LEU A 84 10.78 -4.30 -2.34
C LEU A 84 11.53 -3.85 -1.09
N TYR A 85 12.07 -2.64 -1.14
CA TYR A 85 12.73 -1.98 -0.02
C TYR A 85 11.70 -1.11 0.69
N ILE A 86 11.41 -1.41 1.94
CA ILE A 86 10.60 -0.58 2.82
C ILE A 86 11.56 0.20 3.72
N ILE A 87 11.53 1.52 3.60
CA ILE A 87 12.43 2.45 4.27
C ILE A 87 11.66 3.11 5.40
N GLY A 88 12.14 2.93 6.63
CA GLY A 88 11.65 3.62 7.81
C GLY A 88 12.70 4.56 8.41
N ASP A 89 12.32 5.29 9.45
CA ASP A 89 13.22 6.21 10.15
C ASP A 89 14.39 5.48 10.84
N ASP A 90 14.18 4.22 11.23
CA ASP A 90 15.07 3.43 12.06
C ASP A 90 15.80 2.30 11.30
N LYS A 91 15.21 1.78 10.22
CA LYS A 91 15.76 0.66 9.45
C LYS A 91 15.18 0.54 8.04
N ILE A 92 15.81 -0.32 7.25
CA ILE A 92 15.33 -0.73 5.93
C ILE A 92 15.02 -2.23 6.00
N VAL A 93 13.83 -2.62 5.53
CA VAL A 93 13.40 -4.01 5.38
C VAL A 93 13.33 -4.34 3.90
N VAL A 94 13.89 -5.48 3.50
CA VAL A 94 13.90 -5.94 2.11
C VAL A 94 13.03 -7.19 1.99
N LEU A 95 12.13 -7.20 1.00
CA LEU A 95 11.25 -8.32 0.70
C LEU A 95 11.53 -8.84 -0.72
N ASN A 96 11.35 -10.15 -0.92
CA ASN A 96 11.44 -10.85 -2.20
C ASN A 96 10.18 -11.64 -2.51
#